data_AF-A0A9P1FGZ5-F1
#
_entry.id   AF-A0A9P1FGZ5-F1
#
_cell.length_a   1.000
_cell.length_b   1.000
_cell.length_c   1.000
_cell.angle_alpha   90.00
_cell.angle_beta   90.00
_cell.angle_gamma   90.00
#
_symmetry.space_group_name_H-M   'P 1'
#
loop_
_entity.id
_entity.type
_entity.pdbx_description
1 polymer ?
#
loop_
_entity_poly.entity_id
_entity_poly.type
_entity_poly.pdbx_seq_one_letter_code
_entity_poly.pdbx_strand_id
1 'polypeptide(L)'
;MLALELLAVLQLCRSNDCDGNCAGTAFLQQHHQLMLQRSLNVSQNVSQASGLLDRILFLTEPWDEAQCARAPWMCAAPFDCLNTTGQVETLQELKQHLAKPSGVNLQSWCHANPTQWQPGFECIIKQDLQGYAALMRQSSIEYHYEIYDASYCFMSGHCENDQVTLNTTVQEAEQLCDERFPEPQGWRSVGLQFPMPSPPFWTMADVKQIELLACATASYHCDVIYCRQTYCQMEEYKKIFATN
;
A
#
# COMPACT_ATOMS: atom_id res chain seq x y z
N MET A 1 16.74 18.34 -20.96
CA MET A 1 17.84 17.44 -20.51
C MET A 1 17.32 16.16 -19.86
N LEU A 2 16.36 16.22 -18.93
CA LEU A 2 15.76 15.03 -18.27
C LEU A 2 15.21 13.94 -19.21
N ALA A 3 14.60 14.31 -20.34
CA ALA A 3 14.03 13.32 -21.27
C ALA A 3 15.08 12.46 -21.99
N LEU A 4 16.31 12.97 -22.17
CA LEU A 4 17.40 12.24 -22.84
C LEU A 4 18.10 11.25 -21.89
N GLU A 5 18.15 11.55 -20.59
CA GLU A 5 18.70 10.66 -19.57
C GLU A 5 17.75 9.48 -19.30
N LEU A 6 16.43 9.71 -19.30
CA LEU A 6 15.43 8.65 -19.11
C LEU A 6 15.44 7.61 -20.26
N LEU A 7 15.68 8.07 -21.49
CA LEU A 7 15.79 7.20 -22.67
C LEU A 7 17.04 6.32 -22.65
N ALA A 8 18.15 6.81 -22.09
CA ALA A 8 19.37 6.02 -21.94
C ALA A 8 19.21 4.90 -20.89
N VAL A 9 18.49 5.17 -19.80
CA VAL A 9 18.19 4.18 -18.76
C VAL A 9 17.28 3.07 -19.31
N LEU A 10 16.25 3.42 -20.10
CA LEU A 10 15.36 2.45 -20.73
C LEU A 10 16.05 1.57 -21.78
N GLN A 11 17.13 2.06 -22.41
CA GLN A 11 17.93 1.26 -23.36
C GLN A 11 18.87 0.27 -22.65
N LEU A 12 19.39 0.61 -21.47
CA LEU A 12 20.27 -0.27 -20.70
C LEU A 12 19.53 -1.43 -20.02
N CYS A 13 18.25 -1.28 -19.71
CA CYS A 13 17.44 -2.35 -19.11
C CYS A 13 16.79 -3.33 -20.12
N ARG A 14 16.95 -3.13 -21.44
CA ARG A 14 16.35 -3.99 -22.48
C ARG A 14 17.20 -5.18 -22.92
N SER A 15 18.45 -5.29 -22.48
CA SER A 15 19.23 -6.52 -22.66
C SER A 15 18.88 -7.50 -21.55
N ASN A 16 18.56 -8.75 -21.91
CA ASN A 16 18.15 -9.87 -21.03
C ASN A 16 19.24 -10.35 -20.04
N ASP A 17 20.09 -9.47 -19.54
CA ASP A 17 21.25 -9.75 -18.67
C ASP A 17 21.13 -9.07 -17.29
N CYS A 18 19.90 -8.89 -16.82
CA CYS A 18 19.64 -8.38 -15.47
C CYS A 18 19.38 -9.55 -14.51
N ASP A 19 20.44 -10.23 -14.08
CA ASP A 19 20.43 -11.19 -12.96
C ASP A 19 20.20 -10.48 -11.61
N GLY A 20 19.08 -9.77 -11.46
CA GLY A 20 18.57 -9.27 -10.18
C GLY A 20 19.40 -8.23 -9.43
N ASN A 21 20.54 -7.78 -9.94
CA ASN A 21 21.47 -6.91 -9.21
C ASN A 21 21.60 -5.48 -9.79
N CYS A 22 20.47 -4.81 -10.05
CA CYS A 22 20.48 -3.39 -10.41
C CYS A 22 20.85 -2.47 -9.23
N ALA A 23 21.00 -2.99 -8.01
CA ALA A 23 21.37 -2.24 -6.81
C ALA A 23 22.79 -1.61 -6.86
N GLY A 24 23.60 -1.94 -7.88
CA GLY A 24 25.02 -1.58 -7.91
C GLY A 24 25.42 -0.34 -8.71
N THR A 25 24.54 0.32 -9.47
CA THR A 25 24.99 1.49 -10.25
C THR A 25 25.01 2.74 -9.37
N ALA A 26 26.15 3.42 -9.29
CA ALA A 26 26.30 4.70 -8.61
C ALA A 26 25.25 5.73 -9.04
N PHE A 27 24.74 5.60 -10.28
CA PHE A 27 23.63 6.39 -10.81
C PHE A 27 22.31 6.17 -10.06
N LEU A 28 21.93 4.91 -9.79
CA LEU A 28 20.72 4.60 -9.00
C LEU A 28 20.84 5.11 -7.56
N GLN A 29 22.01 4.96 -6.94
CA GLN A 29 22.27 5.55 -5.62
C GLN A 29 22.19 7.09 -5.63
N GLN A 30 22.76 7.74 -6.64
CA GLN A 30 22.71 9.20 -6.79
C GLN A 30 21.28 9.70 -7.05
N HIS A 31 20.52 9.02 -7.92
CA HIS A 31 19.12 9.31 -8.15
C HIS A 31 18.32 9.20 -6.85
N HIS A 32 18.53 8.14 -6.08
CA HIS A 32 17.88 7.94 -4.79
C HIS A 32 18.21 9.07 -3.80
N GLN A 33 19.48 9.46 -3.66
CA GLN A 33 19.88 10.58 -2.81
C GLN A 33 19.23 11.91 -3.24
N LEU A 34 19.14 12.17 -4.54
CA LEU A 34 18.45 13.34 -5.09
C LEU A 34 16.95 13.31 -4.77
N MET A 35 16.30 12.14 -4.86
CA MET A 35 14.89 11.98 -4.50
C MET A 35 14.65 12.20 -3.02
N LEU A 36 15.49 11.64 -2.13
CA LEU A 36 15.42 11.91 -0.68
C LEU A 36 15.52 13.40 -0.37
N GLN A 37 16.47 14.10 -0.99
CA GLN A 37 16.60 15.55 -0.81
C GLN A 37 15.38 16.33 -1.31
N ARG A 38 14.77 15.91 -2.42
CA ARG A 38 13.54 16.53 -2.94
C ARG A 38 12.34 16.29 -2.04
N SER A 39 12.14 15.07 -1.56
CA SER A 39 11.02 14.73 -0.66
C SER A 39 11.10 15.53 0.64
N LEU A 40 12.30 15.72 1.19
CA LEU A 40 12.51 16.58 2.35
C LEU A 40 12.14 18.05 2.07
N ASN A 41 12.35 18.57 0.87
CA ASN A 41 12.03 19.95 0.50
C ASN A 41 10.54 20.19 0.17
N VAL A 42 9.83 19.21 -0.38
CA VAL A 42 8.39 19.32 -0.72
C VAL A 42 7.50 19.40 0.54
N SER A 43 7.96 18.84 1.66
CA SER A 43 7.25 18.81 2.95
C SER A 43 6.80 20.18 3.48
N GLN A 44 7.42 21.28 3.03
CA GLN A 44 7.18 22.63 3.57
C GLN A 44 5.89 23.32 3.07
N ASN A 45 5.19 22.77 2.07
CA ASN A 45 4.00 23.42 1.44
C ASN A 45 2.66 22.64 1.60
N VAL A 46 2.57 21.72 2.56
CA VAL A 46 1.57 20.62 2.55
C VAL A 46 0.18 21.00 3.09
N SER A 47 -0.02 22.17 3.69
CA SER A 47 -1.32 22.53 4.31
C SER A 47 -2.49 22.71 3.32
N GLN A 48 -2.24 22.83 2.01
CA GLN A 48 -3.28 22.83 0.97
C GLN A 48 -3.54 21.45 0.33
N ALA A 49 -2.81 20.40 0.73
CA ALA A 49 -2.82 19.09 0.08
C ALA A 49 -3.83 18.07 0.65
N SER A 50 -4.45 18.32 1.80
CA SER A 50 -5.32 17.33 2.46
C SER A 50 -6.53 16.93 1.62
N GLY A 51 -7.21 17.88 0.98
CA GLY A 51 -8.34 17.59 0.07
C GLY A 51 -7.93 16.97 -1.27
N LEU A 52 -6.66 17.12 -1.67
CA LEU A 52 -6.11 16.47 -2.86
C LEU A 52 -5.78 15.00 -2.59
N LEU A 53 -5.29 14.69 -1.38
CA LEU A 53 -4.95 13.33 -0.96
C LEU A 53 -6.19 12.43 -0.81
N ASP A 54 -7.30 12.95 -0.27
CA ASP A 54 -8.58 12.21 -0.25
C ASP A 54 -9.01 11.80 -1.67
N ARG A 55 -8.80 12.66 -2.66
CA ARG A 55 -9.08 12.37 -4.08
C ARG A 55 -8.06 11.44 -4.74
N ILE A 56 -6.83 11.42 -4.22
CA ILE A 56 -5.76 10.55 -4.72
C ILE A 56 -5.95 9.13 -4.17
N LEU A 57 -6.37 8.96 -2.92
CA LEU A 57 -6.45 7.65 -2.30
C LEU A 57 -7.82 7.00 -2.45
N PHE A 58 -8.89 7.80 -2.50
CA PHE A 58 -10.25 7.28 -2.53
C PHE A 58 -11.05 7.78 -3.73
N LEU A 59 -11.82 6.88 -4.31
CA LEU A 59 -12.89 7.23 -5.23
C LEU A 59 -14.08 7.74 -4.44
N THR A 60 -14.52 8.95 -4.78
CA THR A 60 -15.71 9.54 -4.19
C THR A 60 -16.97 9.27 -5.01
N GLU A 61 -16.81 8.76 -6.24
CA GLU A 61 -17.92 8.46 -7.15
C GLU A 61 -18.32 6.98 -7.04
N PRO A 62 -19.63 6.66 -7.05
CA PRO A 62 -20.12 5.29 -7.11
C PRO A 62 -19.61 4.56 -8.35
N TRP A 63 -19.53 3.23 -8.28
CA TRP A 63 -19.16 2.42 -9.43
C TRP A 63 -20.22 2.43 -10.52
N ASP A 64 -19.77 2.46 -11.78
CA ASP A 64 -20.60 2.31 -12.96
C ASP A 64 -20.17 1.12 -13.86
N GLU A 65 -20.99 0.84 -14.88
CA GLU A 65 -20.72 -0.23 -15.84
C GLU A 65 -19.40 -0.04 -16.60
N ALA A 66 -18.96 1.20 -16.82
CA ALA A 66 -17.72 1.50 -17.53
C ALA A 66 -16.48 1.16 -16.65
N GLN A 67 -16.57 1.35 -15.34
CA GLN A 67 -15.55 0.88 -14.40
C GLN A 67 -15.52 -0.65 -14.34
N CYS A 68 -16.67 -1.33 -14.35
CA CYS A 68 -16.73 -2.79 -14.41
C CYS A 68 -16.17 -3.36 -15.71
N ALA A 69 -16.31 -2.65 -16.84
CA ALA A 69 -15.68 -3.08 -18.08
C ALA A 69 -14.13 -3.10 -17.98
N ARG A 70 -13.55 -2.22 -17.15
CA ARG A 70 -12.10 -2.15 -16.92
C ARG A 70 -11.61 -3.12 -15.85
N ALA A 71 -12.39 -3.32 -14.79
CA ALA A 71 -12.07 -4.19 -13.67
C ALA A 71 -13.28 -5.08 -13.31
N PRO A 72 -13.64 -6.05 -14.17
CA PRO A 72 -14.87 -6.83 -13.99
C PRO A 72 -14.90 -7.63 -12.68
N TRP A 73 -13.73 -8.01 -12.16
CA TRP A 73 -13.60 -8.70 -10.88
C TRP A 73 -14.03 -7.85 -9.68
N MET A 74 -13.92 -6.51 -9.75
CA MET A 74 -14.38 -5.61 -8.69
C MET A 74 -15.90 -5.56 -8.61
N CYS A 75 -16.60 -5.90 -9.69
CA CYS A 75 -18.06 -5.91 -9.75
C CYS A 75 -18.67 -7.29 -9.48
N ALA A 76 -17.83 -8.29 -9.21
CA ALA A 76 -18.24 -9.62 -8.78
C ALA A 76 -17.96 -9.80 -7.28
N ALA A 77 -18.54 -10.85 -6.68
CA ALA A 77 -18.18 -11.25 -5.33
C ALA A 77 -16.66 -11.54 -5.23
N PRO A 78 -16.00 -11.16 -4.13
CA PRO A 78 -16.59 -10.62 -2.88
C PRO A 78 -16.71 -9.08 -2.83
N PHE A 79 -16.25 -8.37 -3.85
CA PHE A 79 -16.26 -6.89 -3.88
C PHE A 79 -17.66 -6.33 -4.19
N ASP A 80 -18.33 -6.86 -5.21
CA ASP A 80 -19.68 -6.45 -5.66
C ASP A 80 -19.85 -4.92 -5.75
N CYS A 81 -18.89 -4.21 -6.36
CA CYS A 81 -18.89 -2.75 -6.32
C CYS A 81 -20.05 -2.07 -7.07
N LEU A 82 -20.71 -2.77 -8.00
CA LEU A 82 -22.00 -2.31 -8.57
C LEU A 82 -23.14 -2.31 -7.55
N ASN A 83 -22.87 -2.81 -6.34
CA ASN A 83 -23.81 -2.91 -5.25
C ASN A 83 -25.07 -3.69 -5.64
N THR A 84 -24.89 -4.82 -6.35
CA THR A 84 -26.02 -5.62 -6.85
C THR A 84 -26.83 -6.23 -5.70
N THR A 85 -26.18 -6.41 -4.54
CA THR A 85 -26.79 -6.91 -3.30
C THR A 85 -27.37 -5.80 -2.40
N GLY A 86 -27.08 -4.53 -2.67
CA GLY A 86 -27.42 -3.42 -1.78
C GLY A 86 -26.62 -3.39 -0.47
N GLN A 87 -25.49 -4.12 -0.41
CA GLN A 87 -24.66 -4.29 0.81
C GLN A 87 -23.39 -3.45 0.84
N VAL A 88 -23.01 -2.77 -0.25
CA VAL A 88 -21.81 -1.91 -0.27
C VAL A 88 -22.05 -0.67 0.57
N GLU A 89 -21.21 -0.46 1.58
CA GLU A 89 -21.28 0.72 2.43
C GLU A 89 -20.95 2.01 1.67
N THR A 90 -21.59 3.10 2.08
CA THR A 90 -21.25 4.45 1.63
C THR A 90 -19.90 4.88 2.21
N LEU A 91 -19.23 5.82 1.54
CA LEU A 91 -17.98 6.40 2.05
C LEU A 91 -18.16 7.01 3.46
N GLN A 92 -19.35 7.54 3.78
CA GLN A 92 -19.63 8.11 5.09
C GLN A 92 -19.69 7.06 6.20
N GLU A 93 -20.20 5.87 5.91
CA GLU A 93 -20.19 4.72 6.83
C GLU A 93 -18.75 4.21 7.01
N LEU A 94 -18.00 4.05 5.92
CA LEU A 94 -16.60 3.59 5.96
C LEU A 94 -15.66 4.56 6.70
N LYS A 95 -15.97 5.86 6.71
CA LYS A 95 -15.26 6.85 7.54
C LYS A 95 -15.35 6.55 9.03
N GLN A 96 -16.42 5.91 9.48
CA GLN A 96 -16.65 5.55 10.87
C GLN A 96 -16.18 4.13 11.17
N HIS A 97 -16.55 3.17 10.31
CA HIS A 97 -16.23 1.76 10.48
C HIS A 97 -15.87 1.14 9.14
N LEU A 98 -14.60 0.78 9.00
CA LEU A 98 -14.07 0.19 7.77
C LEU A 98 -14.35 -1.31 7.73
N ALA A 99 -14.05 -2.03 8.81
CA ALA A 99 -14.31 -3.46 8.95
C ALA A 99 -15.80 -3.74 9.22
N LYS A 100 -16.24 -4.96 8.92
CA LYS A 100 -17.56 -5.46 9.31
C LYS A 100 -17.49 -6.11 10.69
N PRO A 101 -18.61 -6.21 11.43
CA PRO A 101 -18.64 -6.99 12.66
C PRO A 101 -18.21 -8.46 12.48
N SER A 102 -18.39 -9.00 11.27
CA SER A 102 -18.02 -10.37 10.91
C SER A 102 -16.56 -10.56 10.50
N GLY A 103 -15.75 -9.50 10.41
CA GLY A 103 -14.36 -9.57 9.93
C GLY A 103 -14.01 -8.46 8.94
N VAL A 104 -13.10 -8.75 8.02
CA VAL A 104 -12.67 -7.78 7.00
C VAL A 104 -13.84 -7.32 6.14
N ASN A 105 -13.73 -6.10 5.61
CA ASN A 105 -14.69 -5.58 4.64
C ASN A 105 -14.05 -5.47 3.25
N LEU A 106 -14.25 -6.47 2.41
CA LEU A 106 -13.73 -6.42 1.04
C LEU A 106 -14.43 -5.36 0.19
N GLN A 107 -15.69 -5.02 0.49
CA GLN A 107 -16.43 -3.99 -0.26
C GLN A 107 -15.88 -2.57 -0.02
N SER A 108 -15.04 -2.38 1.01
CA SER A 108 -14.31 -1.13 1.20
C SER A 108 -13.40 -0.76 0.03
N TRP A 109 -12.90 -1.76 -0.71
CA TRP A 109 -12.08 -1.56 -1.92
C TRP A 109 -12.84 -0.89 -3.06
N CYS A 110 -14.17 -0.88 -3.02
CA CYS A 110 -14.98 -0.12 -3.97
C CYS A 110 -14.75 1.39 -3.86
N HIS A 111 -14.22 1.88 -2.74
CA HIS A 111 -13.87 3.29 -2.59
C HIS A 111 -12.37 3.53 -2.76
N ALA A 112 -11.57 2.51 -3.08
CA ALA A 112 -10.13 2.68 -3.32
C ALA A 112 -9.85 3.31 -4.70
N ASN A 113 -8.74 4.03 -4.83
CA ASN A 113 -8.27 4.53 -6.12
C ASN A 113 -8.06 3.38 -7.14
N PRO A 114 -8.34 3.58 -8.44
CA PRO A 114 -8.10 2.58 -9.48
C PRO A 114 -6.68 2.01 -9.53
N THR A 115 -5.67 2.77 -9.14
CA THR A 115 -4.28 2.29 -9.07
C THR A 115 -4.08 1.19 -8.01
N GLN A 116 -4.97 1.13 -7.01
CA GLN A 116 -4.92 0.15 -5.92
C GLN A 116 -5.76 -1.10 -6.20
N TRP A 117 -6.63 -1.09 -7.20
CA TRP A 117 -7.51 -2.24 -7.51
C TRP A 117 -6.73 -3.47 -7.96
N GLN A 118 -5.72 -3.30 -8.81
CA GLN A 118 -4.93 -4.42 -9.31
C GLN A 118 -4.09 -5.06 -8.19
N PRO A 119 -3.35 -4.31 -7.35
CA PRO A 119 -2.73 -4.88 -6.16
C PRO A 119 -3.73 -5.64 -5.28
N GLY A 120 -4.85 -5.01 -4.89
CA GLY A 120 -5.86 -5.66 -4.06
C GLY A 120 -6.38 -6.98 -4.67
N PHE A 121 -6.61 -7.01 -5.98
CA PHE A 121 -7.00 -8.21 -6.70
C PHE A 121 -5.93 -9.30 -6.69
N GLU A 122 -4.67 -8.96 -6.94
CA GLU A 122 -3.56 -9.92 -6.89
C GLU A 122 -3.43 -10.56 -5.51
N CYS A 123 -3.43 -9.76 -4.45
CA CYS A 123 -3.27 -10.31 -3.11
C CYS A 123 -4.52 -11.05 -2.63
N ILE A 124 -5.70 -10.41 -2.68
CA ILE A 124 -6.87 -10.91 -1.95
C ILE A 124 -7.60 -11.99 -2.75
N ILE A 125 -7.71 -11.83 -4.07
CA ILE A 125 -8.50 -12.74 -4.92
C ILE A 125 -7.63 -13.84 -5.51
N LYS A 126 -6.48 -13.47 -6.09
CA LYS A 126 -5.56 -14.45 -6.68
C LYS A 126 -4.67 -15.13 -5.64
N GLN A 127 -4.59 -14.59 -4.42
CA GLN A 127 -3.66 -15.04 -3.37
C GLN A 127 -2.21 -15.02 -3.84
N ASP A 128 -1.88 -14.08 -4.74
CA ASP A 128 -0.55 -13.86 -5.27
C ASP A 128 0.12 -12.71 -4.52
N LEU A 129 0.64 -13.02 -3.33
CA LEU A 129 1.35 -12.04 -2.49
C LEU A 129 2.63 -11.52 -3.15
N GLN A 130 3.26 -12.29 -4.04
CA GLN A 130 4.46 -11.83 -4.76
C GLN A 130 4.08 -10.84 -5.87
N GLY A 131 3.00 -11.13 -6.61
CA GLY A 131 2.41 -10.23 -7.59
C GLY A 131 2.01 -8.90 -6.97
N TYR A 132 1.38 -8.94 -5.78
CA TYR A 132 1.11 -7.74 -4.98
C TYR A 132 2.38 -6.95 -4.67
N ALA A 133 3.40 -7.61 -4.11
CA ALA A 133 4.66 -6.96 -3.74
C ALA A 133 5.34 -6.25 -4.92
N ALA A 134 5.34 -6.89 -6.10
CA ALA A 134 5.90 -6.32 -7.32
C ALA A 134 5.14 -5.07 -7.78
N LEU A 135 3.80 -5.11 -7.80
CA LEU A 135 2.96 -3.98 -8.20
C LEU A 135 3.06 -2.80 -7.23
N MET A 136 3.05 -3.08 -5.93
CA MET A 136 3.22 -2.03 -4.90
C MET A 136 4.60 -1.40 -5.00
N ARG A 137 5.66 -2.20 -5.20
CA ARG A 137 7.01 -1.67 -5.40
C ARG A 137 7.09 -0.76 -6.61
N GLN A 138 6.53 -1.18 -7.73
CA GLN A 138 6.51 -0.39 -8.96
C GLN A 138 5.78 0.94 -8.73
N SER A 139 4.60 0.90 -8.10
CA SER A 139 3.82 2.08 -7.77
C SER A 139 4.58 3.03 -6.84
N SER A 140 5.28 2.49 -5.84
CA SER A 140 6.09 3.27 -4.92
C SER A 140 7.23 4.03 -5.62
N ILE A 141 7.88 3.42 -6.62
CA ILE A 141 8.88 4.11 -7.45
C ILE A 141 8.24 5.21 -8.27
N GLU A 142 7.12 4.91 -8.93
CA GLU A 142 6.43 5.84 -9.83
C GLU A 142 5.92 7.10 -9.11
N TYR A 143 5.38 6.93 -7.90
CA TYR A 143 4.84 8.02 -7.10
C TYR A 143 5.81 8.59 -6.05
N HIS A 144 7.05 8.08 -6.02
CA HIS A 144 8.10 8.52 -5.11
C HIS A 144 7.75 8.34 -3.62
N TYR A 145 7.11 7.22 -3.28
CA TYR A 145 6.71 6.86 -1.92
C TYR A 145 7.71 5.94 -1.21
N GLU A 146 8.88 5.72 -1.77
CA GLU A 146 9.75 4.64 -1.28
C GLU A 146 10.21 4.85 0.17
N ILE A 147 10.49 6.11 0.57
CA ILE A 147 10.89 6.42 1.94
C ILE A 147 9.75 6.20 2.94
N TYR A 148 8.51 6.47 2.51
CA TYR A 148 7.30 6.29 3.31
C TYR A 148 7.03 4.80 3.51
N ASP A 149 7.03 4.03 2.43
CA ASP A 149 6.82 2.59 2.48
C ASP A 149 7.92 1.89 3.27
N ALA A 150 9.19 2.26 3.05
CA ALA A 150 10.30 1.73 3.83
C ALA A 150 10.10 1.98 5.32
N SER A 151 9.80 3.23 5.73
CA SER A 151 9.55 3.53 7.14
C SER A 151 8.39 2.72 7.71
N TYR A 152 7.28 2.57 6.98
CA TYR A 152 6.15 1.71 7.37
C TYR A 152 6.59 0.25 7.56
N CYS A 153 7.37 -0.30 6.64
CA CYS A 153 7.86 -1.67 6.71
C CYS A 153 8.71 -1.95 7.95
N PHE A 154 9.68 -1.08 8.25
CA PHE A 154 10.56 -1.26 9.41
C PHE A 154 9.83 -0.94 10.73
N MET A 155 9.06 0.15 10.80
CA MET A 155 8.37 0.56 12.03
C MET A 155 7.23 -0.38 12.42
N SER A 156 6.60 -1.05 11.45
CA SER A 156 5.59 -2.10 11.72
C SER A 156 6.23 -3.42 12.13
N GLY A 157 7.55 -3.58 12.03
CA GLY A 157 8.23 -4.87 12.26
C GLY A 157 7.86 -5.93 11.21
N HIS A 158 7.48 -5.51 10.00
CA HIS A 158 7.12 -6.44 8.92
C HIS A 158 8.35 -7.19 8.40
N CYS A 159 9.55 -6.62 8.55
CA CYS A 159 10.80 -7.25 8.14
C CYS A 159 11.13 -8.51 8.96
N GLU A 160 10.74 -8.53 10.23
CA GLU A 160 10.97 -9.64 11.17
C GLU A 160 9.74 -10.55 11.30
N ASN A 161 8.62 -10.25 10.63
CA ASN A 161 7.41 -11.04 10.71
C ASN A 161 7.52 -12.35 9.89
N ASP A 162 7.77 -13.45 10.60
CA ASP A 162 7.85 -14.81 10.06
C ASP A 162 6.53 -15.59 10.14
N GLN A 163 5.52 -15.04 10.83
CA GLN A 163 4.20 -15.64 10.95
C GLN A 163 3.42 -15.58 9.64
N VAL A 164 3.63 -14.52 8.85
CA VAL A 164 3.09 -14.42 7.48
C VAL A 164 4.00 -15.17 6.51
N THR A 165 3.39 -16.03 5.70
CA THR A 165 4.04 -16.78 4.63
C THR A 165 3.41 -16.44 3.28
N LEU A 166 4.01 -16.93 2.18
CA LEU A 166 3.44 -16.75 0.84
C LEU A 166 2.10 -17.45 0.61
N ASN A 167 1.67 -18.31 1.54
CA ASN A 167 0.40 -19.01 1.47
C ASN A 167 -0.60 -18.53 2.52
N THR A 168 -0.26 -17.49 3.30
CA THR A 168 -1.16 -16.95 4.31
C THR A 168 -2.42 -16.44 3.65
N THR A 169 -3.56 -16.96 4.09
CA THR A 169 -4.89 -16.58 3.62
C THR A 169 -5.39 -15.32 4.33
N VAL A 170 -6.45 -14.71 3.80
CA VAL A 170 -7.14 -13.59 4.47
C VAL A 170 -7.63 -13.99 5.87
N GLN A 171 -8.18 -15.20 6.03
CA GLN A 171 -8.70 -15.67 7.32
C GLN A 171 -7.60 -15.87 8.37
N GLU A 172 -6.43 -16.37 7.96
CA GLU A 172 -5.26 -16.46 8.84
C GLU A 172 -4.73 -15.07 9.16
N ALA A 173 -4.70 -14.15 8.19
CA ALA A 173 -4.31 -12.76 8.41
C ALA A 173 -5.24 -12.05 9.41
N GLU A 174 -6.55 -12.32 9.40
CA GLU A 174 -7.49 -11.81 10.40
C GLU A 174 -7.12 -12.27 11.82
N GLN A 175 -6.71 -13.53 11.99
CA GLN A 175 -6.28 -14.04 13.29
C GLN A 175 -5.01 -13.33 13.77
N LEU A 176 -4.04 -13.12 12.87
CA LEU A 176 -2.84 -12.33 13.19
C LEU A 176 -3.19 -10.88 13.58
N CYS A 177 -4.17 -10.28 12.91
CA CYS A 177 -4.69 -8.96 13.25
C CYS A 177 -5.38 -8.94 14.62
N ASP A 178 -6.13 -9.98 14.98
CA ASP A 178 -6.77 -10.12 16.30
C ASP A 178 -5.74 -10.21 17.43
N GLU A 179 -4.66 -10.97 17.22
CA GLU A 179 -3.57 -11.11 18.18
C GLU A 179 -2.79 -9.80 18.32
N ARG A 180 -2.51 -9.13 17.20
CA ARG A 180 -1.72 -7.89 17.17
C ARG A 180 -2.48 -6.67 17.69
N PHE A 181 -3.78 -6.59 17.39
CA PHE A 181 -4.64 -5.44 17.70
C PHE A 181 -5.93 -5.88 18.41
N PRO A 182 -5.84 -6.27 19.70
CA PRO A 182 -6.98 -6.75 20.44
C PRO A 182 -8.04 -5.67 20.69
N GLU A 183 -9.30 -6.10 20.80
CA GLU A 183 -10.44 -5.26 21.17
C GLU A 183 -10.33 -4.69 22.59
N PRO A 184 -11.00 -3.56 22.91
CA PRO A 184 -11.99 -2.82 22.09
C PRO A 184 -11.42 -1.69 21.23
N GLN A 185 -10.11 -1.47 21.25
CA GLN A 185 -9.41 -0.50 20.38
C GLN A 185 -8.70 -1.22 19.23
N GLY A 186 -9.28 -2.34 18.79
CA GLY A 186 -8.71 -3.22 17.78
C GLY A 186 -8.95 -2.71 16.36
N TRP A 187 -8.49 -3.48 15.38
CA TRP A 187 -8.61 -3.14 13.97
C TRP A 187 -10.06 -3.08 13.46
N ARG A 188 -11.04 -3.66 14.17
CA ARG A 188 -12.46 -3.53 13.79
C ARG A 188 -13.10 -2.21 14.20
N SER A 189 -12.42 -1.42 15.04
CA SER A 189 -12.90 -0.12 15.51
C SER A 189 -12.51 1.05 14.63
N VAL A 190 -11.68 0.84 13.59
CA VAL A 190 -11.18 1.93 12.76
C VAL A 190 -12.11 2.26 11.60
N GLY A 191 -12.05 3.51 11.16
CA GLY A 191 -12.66 3.99 9.92
C GLY A 191 -11.64 4.77 9.07
N LEU A 192 -12.08 5.24 7.90
CA LEU A 192 -11.24 6.04 6.99
C LEU A 192 -10.95 7.46 7.50
N GLN A 193 -11.53 7.88 8.63
CA GLN A 193 -11.21 9.17 9.24
C GLN A 193 -9.89 9.09 10.00
N PHE A 194 -8.77 9.06 9.28
CA PHE A 194 -7.46 9.26 9.87
C PHE A 194 -6.81 10.52 9.31
N PRO A 195 -6.14 11.33 10.14
CA PRO A 195 -5.33 12.42 9.63
C PRO A 195 -4.21 11.82 8.79
N MET A 196 -4.10 12.26 7.52
CA MET A 196 -2.94 11.92 6.71
C MET A 196 -1.67 12.32 7.46
N PRO A 197 -0.62 11.48 7.45
CA PRO A 197 0.62 11.79 8.14
C PRO A 197 1.16 13.14 7.64
N SER A 198 1.62 13.95 8.59
CA SER A 198 2.32 15.18 8.25
C SER A 198 3.76 14.83 7.86
N PRO A 199 4.25 15.24 6.68
CA PRO A 199 5.64 15.01 6.26
C PRO A 199 6.66 15.52 7.30
N PRO A 200 7.90 15.00 7.36
CA PRO A 200 8.57 14.20 6.31
C PRO A 200 8.56 12.67 6.52
N PHE A 201 8.11 12.15 7.66
CA PHE A 201 8.12 10.70 7.96
C PHE A 201 6.83 10.27 8.66
N TRP A 202 6.52 8.98 8.57
CA TRP A 202 5.48 8.39 9.41
C TRP A 202 5.89 8.48 10.89
N THR A 203 4.95 8.85 11.76
CA THR A 203 5.09 8.60 13.19
C THR A 203 4.65 7.19 13.53
N MET A 204 5.01 6.67 14.71
CA MET A 204 4.49 5.37 15.17
C MET A 204 2.96 5.33 15.25
N ALA A 205 2.32 6.47 15.53
CA ALA A 205 0.86 6.56 15.55
C ALA A 205 0.28 6.42 14.13
N ASP A 206 0.91 7.07 13.14
CA ASP A 206 0.50 6.96 11.74
C ASP A 206 0.70 5.53 11.22
N VAL A 207 1.85 4.90 11.52
CA VAL A 207 2.14 3.51 11.15
C VAL A 207 1.09 2.56 11.73
N LYS A 208 0.83 2.67 13.03
CA LYS A 208 -0.20 1.86 13.70
C LYS A 208 -1.56 2.02 13.01
N GLN A 209 -1.92 3.24 12.63
CA GLN A 209 -3.17 3.50 11.94
C GLN A 209 -3.23 2.82 10.57
N ILE A 210 -2.16 2.85 9.76
CA ILE A 210 -2.12 2.08 8.50
C ILE A 210 -2.29 0.59 8.77
N GLU A 211 -1.58 0.04 9.77
CA GLU A 211 -1.68 -1.39 10.06
C GLU A 211 -3.11 -1.82 10.42
N LEU A 212 -3.84 -0.99 11.19
CA LEU A 212 -5.25 -1.24 11.49
C LEU A 212 -6.12 -1.18 10.23
N LEU A 213 -5.87 -0.22 9.33
CA LEU A 213 -6.58 -0.13 8.04
C LEU A 213 -6.26 -1.33 7.14
N ALA A 214 -5.00 -1.77 7.10
CA ALA A 214 -4.56 -2.94 6.37
C ALA A 214 -5.27 -4.21 6.88
N CYS A 215 -5.42 -4.35 8.20
CA CYS A 215 -6.24 -5.41 8.78
C CYS A 215 -7.71 -5.29 8.33
N ALA A 216 -8.34 -4.12 8.47
CA ALA A 216 -9.75 -3.91 8.12
C ALA A 216 -10.08 -4.15 6.64
N THR A 217 -9.12 -3.92 5.75
CA THR A 217 -9.24 -4.09 4.29
C THR A 217 -8.67 -5.42 3.77
N ALA A 218 -8.25 -6.32 4.66
CA ALA A 218 -7.63 -7.61 4.33
C ALA A 218 -6.26 -7.54 3.64
N SER A 219 -5.54 -6.42 3.70
CA SER A 219 -4.22 -6.27 3.08
C SER A 219 -3.03 -6.55 4.00
N TYR A 220 -3.22 -6.75 5.31
CA TYR A 220 -2.10 -6.87 6.27
C TYR A 220 -1.01 -7.89 5.86
N HIS A 221 -1.42 -9.10 5.51
CA HIS A 221 -0.48 -10.15 5.05
C HIS A 221 0.20 -9.79 3.73
N CYS A 222 -0.49 -9.08 2.83
CA CYS A 222 0.07 -8.53 1.59
C CYS A 222 1.21 -7.56 1.88
N ASP A 223 0.98 -6.66 2.84
CA ASP A 223 1.95 -5.64 3.25
C ASP A 223 3.20 -6.26 3.86
N VAL A 224 3.04 -7.30 4.68
CA VAL A 224 4.19 -8.03 5.25
C VAL A 224 5.07 -8.64 4.15
N ILE A 225 4.47 -9.31 3.16
CA ILE A 225 5.23 -9.90 2.05
C ILE A 225 5.83 -8.82 1.16
N TYR A 226 5.09 -7.75 0.87
CA TYR A 226 5.59 -6.59 0.14
C TYR A 226 6.87 -6.04 0.77
N CYS A 227 6.82 -5.77 2.07
CA CYS A 227 7.97 -5.28 2.82
C CYS A 227 9.17 -6.24 2.76
N ARG A 228 8.94 -7.54 3.04
CA ARG A 228 10.00 -8.56 3.07
C ARG A 228 10.67 -8.81 1.71
N GLN A 229 9.93 -8.64 0.63
CA GLN A 229 10.46 -8.81 -0.73
C GLN A 229 11.10 -7.54 -1.30
N THR A 230 10.96 -6.39 -0.61
CA THR A 230 11.42 -5.10 -1.12
C THR A 230 12.37 -4.43 -0.13
N TYR A 231 11.87 -3.50 0.68
CA TYR A 231 12.67 -2.62 1.52
C TYR A 231 13.49 -3.35 2.57
N CYS A 232 12.99 -4.48 3.10
CA CYS A 232 13.71 -5.27 4.09
C CYS A 232 14.98 -5.92 3.53
N GLN A 233 15.19 -5.93 2.20
CA GLN A 233 16.42 -6.44 1.57
C GLN A 233 17.38 -5.33 1.12
N MET A 234 16.94 -4.07 1.19
CA MET A 234 17.69 -2.92 0.68
C MET A 234 18.56 -2.30 1.76
N GLU A 235 19.88 -2.41 1.63
CA GLU A 235 20.86 -1.95 2.62
C GLU A 235 20.76 -0.45 2.90
N GLU A 236 20.38 0.36 1.92
CA GLU A 236 20.15 1.80 2.10
C GLU A 236 19.06 2.10 3.12
N TYR A 237 17.96 1.35 3.12
CA TYR A 237 16.85 1.57 4.06
C TYR A 237 17.09 0.90 5.40
N LYS A 238 17.76 -0.26 5.43
CA LYS A 238 18.22 -0.87 6.69
C LYS A 238 19.11 0.10 7.47
N LYS A 239 20.04 0.80 6.81
CA LYS A 239 20.90 1.80 7.47
C LYS A 239 20.14 2.97 8.06
N ILE A 240 18.98 3.32 7.49
CA ILE A 240 18.15 4.44 7.95
C ILE A 240 17.24 3.99 9.10
N PHE A 241 16.64 2.80 8.99
CA PHE A 241 15.53 2.39 9.86
C PHE A 241 15.81 1.17 10.77
N ALA A 242 16.81 0.34 10.48
CA ALA A 242 17.13 -0.84 11.29
C ALA A 242 18.07 -0.55 12.48
N THR A 243 18.58 0.68 12.59
CA THR A 243 19.35 1.11 13.76
C THR A 243 18.42 1.39 14.94
N ASN A 244 18.27 0.37 15.79
CA ASN A 244 17.91 0.52 17.21
C ASN A 244 19.09 1.10 18.00
#